data_AF-A0A8D8BIY2-F1
#
_entry.id   AF-A0A8D8BIY2-F1
#
_cell.length_a   1.000
_cell.length_b   1.000
_cell.length_c   1.000
_cell.angle_alpha   90.00
_cell.angle_beta   90.00
_cell.angle_gamma   90.00
#
_symmetry.space_group_name_H-M   'P 1'
#
loop_
_entity.id
_entity.type
_entity.pdbx_description
1 polymer ?
#
loop_
_entity_poly.entity_id
_entity_poly.type
_entity_poly.pdbx_seq_one_letter_code
_entity_poly.pdbx_strand_id
1 'polypeptide(L)'
;MCLVRALERLGSVALSKEEPDIGAAFLKFSVVTKELSALMKTLMQNINNIVMFPVDSLLKSELRGMKGEMKRPFDKAAKDYDSKFMKIEKEKKALAKDAGMMRTEVTPAEIAEEIEKERRVFQLQMCEYLIKFNEIKTKKGIELLQHLVEYYHAQNNYFKDGLKTIAHFGTYIEELSVKLQTIRHKQDEE
;
A
#
# COMPACT_ATOMS: atom_id res chain seq x y z
N MET A 1 -2.40 2.05 26.91
CA MET A 1 -1.45 2.27 28.03
C MET A 1 -2.11 2.86 29.28
N CYS A 2 -3.05 3.79 29.16
CA CYS A 2 -3.73 4.41 30.31
C CYS A 2 -4.49 3.41 31.19
N LEU A 3 -5.18 2.44 30.58
CA LEU A 3 -5.95 1.43 31.31
C LEU A 3 -5.08 0.51 32.17
N VAL A 4 -3.97 -0.01 31.63
CA VAL A 4 -3.00 -0.87 32.35
C VAL A 4 -2.52 -0.18 33.63
N ARG A 5 -2.06 1.07 33.52
CA ARG A 5 -1.57 1.83 34.69
C ARG A 5 -2.67 2.12 35.72
N ALA A 6 -3.90 2.36 35.26
CA ALA A 6 -5.03 2.56 36.15
C ALA A 6 -5.34 1.27 36.93
N LEU A 7 -5.34 0.12 36.26
CA LEU A 7 -5.55 -1.20 36.88
C LEU A 7 -4.43 -1.53 37.87
N GLU A 8 -3.17 -1.28 37.54
CA GLU A 8 -2.05 -1.46 38.47
C GLU A 8 -2.21 -0.61 39.72
N ARG A 9 -2.59 0.66 39.57
CA ARG A 9 -2.83 1.56 40.70
C ARG A 9 -3.99 1.09 41.58
N LEU A 10 -5.10 0.68 40.97
CA LEU A 10 -6.24 0.11 41.71
C LEU A 10 -5.83 -1.14 42.48
N GLY A 11 -5.05 -2.02 41.85
CA GLY A 11 -4.51 -3.22 42.49
C GLY A 11 -3.64 -2.89 43.71
N SER A 12 -2.70 -1.96 43.57
CA SER A 12 -1.84 -1.52 44.68
C SER A 12 -2.63 -0.89 45.82
N VAL A 13 -3.66 -0.10 45.52
CA VAL A 13 -4.53 0.52 46.55
C VAL A 13 -5.31 -0.55 47.32
N ALA A 14 -5.92 -1.52 46.64
CA ALA A 14 -6.64 -2.60 47.29
C ALA A 14 -5.72 -3.45 48.19
N LEU A 15 -4.50 -3.75 47.72
CA LEU A 15 -3.48 -4.42 48.54
C LEU A 15 -3.12 -3.63 49.81
N SER A 16 -3.03 -2.30 49.71
CA SER A 16 -2.74 -1.43 50.87
C SER A 16 -3.89 -1.33 51.88
N LYS A 17 -5.10 -1.71 51.47
CA LYS A 17 -6.31 -1.76 52.31
C LYS A 17 -6.60 -3.16 52.84
N GLU A 18 -5.63 -4.08 52.75
CA GLU A 18 -5.79 -5.47 53.16
C GLU A 18 -6.90 -6.22 52.39
N GLU A 19 -7.14 -5.84 51.12
CA GLU A 19 -8.06 -6.54 50.21
C GLU A 19 -7.26 -7.36 49.14
N PRO A 20 -6.59 -8.46 49.53
CA PRO A 20 -5.63 -9.14 48.66
C PRO A 20 -6.28 -9.75 47.41
N ASP A 21 -7.50 -10.27 47.52
CA ASP A 21 -8.22 -10.87 46.39
C ASP A 21 -8.61 -9.83 45.34
N ILE A 22 -9.09 -8.66 45.78
CA ILE A 22 -9.45 -7.53 44.89
C ILE A 22 -8.19 -6.98 44.22
N GLY A 23 -7.12 -6.79 45.00
CA GLY A 23 -5.83 -6.33 44.50
C GLY A 23 -5.25 -7.25 43.43
N ALA A 24 -5.22 -8.56 43.70
CA ALA A 24 -4.75 -9.57 42.75
C ALA A 24 -5.58 -9.59 41.46
N ALA A 25 -6.90 -9.37 41.55
CA ALA A 25 -7.77 -9.32 40.38
C ALA A 25 -7.44 -8.15 39.46
N PHE A 26 -7.32 -6.93 39.99
CA PHE A 26 -6.93 -5.76 39.20
C PHE A 26 -5.56 -5.95 38.52
N LEU A 27 -4.60 -6.56 39.21
CA LEU A 27 -3.28 -6.86 38.62
C LEU A 27 -3.38 -7.90 37.50
N LYS A 28 -4.18 -8.97 37.65
CA LYS A 28 -4.40 -9.94 36.57
C LYS A 28 -5.08 -9.32 35.34
N PHE A 29 -6.06 -8.45 35.54
CA PHE A 29 -6.66 -7.67 34.44
C PHE A 29 -5.65 -6.75 33.75
N SER A 30 -4.72 -6.16 34.51
CA SER A 30 -3.64 -5.35 33.92
C SER A 30 -2.75 -6.18 33.00
N VAL A 31 -2.36 -7.39 33.44
CA VAL A 31 -1.50 -8.30 32.65
C VAL A 31 -2.14 -8.66 31.32
N VAL A 32 -3.39 -9.16 31.31
CA VAL A 32 -4.06 -9.54 30.06
C VAL A 32 -4.26 -8.33 29.13
N THR A 33 -4.57 -7.16 29.70
CA THR A 33 -4.70 -5.91 28.93
C THR A 33 -3.38 -5.51 28.26
N LYS A 34 -2.25 -5.74 28.94
CA LYS A 34 -0.90 -5.47 28.42
C LYS A 34 -0.55 -6.44 27.28
N GLU A 35 -0.87 -7.72 27.42
CA GLU A 35 -0.66 -8.73 26.37
C GLU A 35 -1.46 -8.42 25.11
N LEU A 36 -2.77 -8.15 25.23
CA LEU A 36 -3.62 -7.76 24.11
C LEU A 36 -3.16 -6.45 23.44
N SER A 37 -2.69 -5.49 24.24
CA SER A 37 -2.09 -4.24 23.73
C SER A 37 -0.82 -4.50 22.92
N ALA A 38 0.01 -5.46 23.33
CA ALA A 38 1.22 -5.85 22.61
C ALA A 38 0.87 -6.46 21.25
N LEU A 39 -0.10 -7.37 21.20
CA LEU A 39 -0.60 -7.95 19.94
C LEU A 39 -1.11 -6.86 18.99
N MET A 40 -1.87 -5.88 19.49
CA MET A 40 -2.38 -4.77 18.69
C MET A 40 -1.23 -3.90 18.15
N LYS A 41 -0.23 -3.61 18.98
CA LYS A 41 0.96 -2.85 18.55
C LYS A 41 1.69 -3.57 17.42
N THR A 42 1.86 -4.88 17.52
CA THR A 42 2.48 -5.71 16.48
C THR A 42 1.66 -5.67 15.19
N LEU A 43 0.33 -5.80 15.27
CA LEU A 43 -0.54 -5.68 14.11
C LEU A 43 -0.39 -4.30 13.45
N MET A 44 -0.41 -3.22 14.21
CA MET A 44 -0.25 -1.86 13.68
C MET A 44 1.10 -1.66 13.00
N GLN A 45 2.18 -2.22 13.55
CA GLN A 45 3.49 -2.19 12.90
C GLN A 45 3.48 -2.98 11.59
N ASN A 46 2.86 -4.16 11.57
CA ASN A 46 2.72 -4.97 10.35
C ASN A 46 1.90 -4.24 9.29
N ILE A 47 0.78 -3.59 9.65
CA ILE A 47 -0.04 -2.80 8.72
C ILE A 47 0.79 -1.65 8.11
N ASN A 48 1.55 -0.93 8.95
CA ASN A 48 2.39 0.16 8.46
C ASN A 48 3.45 -0.34 7.47
N ASN A 49 4.07 -1.49 7.76
CA ASN A 49 5.15 -2.03 6.93
C ASN A 49 4.64 -2.72 5.65
N ILE A 50 3.53 -3.46 5.73
CA ILE A 50 3.00 -4.28 4.64
C ILE A 50 2.11 -3.45 3.69
N VAL A 51 1.34 -2.50 4.23
CA VAL A 51 0.33 -1.77 3.45
C VAL A 51 0.70 -0.30 3.32
N MET A 52 0.88 0.41 4.43
CA MET A 52 0.99 1.88 4.38
C MET A 52 2.25 2.35 3.65
N PHE A 53 3.41 1.79 3.97
CA PHE A 53 4.67 2.18 3.36
C PHE A 53 4.76 1.79 1.87
N PRO A 54 4.45 0.56 1.45
CA PRO A 54 4.51 0.19 0.04
C PRO A 54 3.52 0.97 -0.82
N VAL A 55 2.30 1.21 -0.33
CA VAL A 55 1.31 2.03 -1.04
C VAL A 55 1.79 3.48 -1.18
N ASP A 56 2.32 4.08 -0.12
CA ASP A 56 2.85 5.46 -0.18
C ASP A 56 4.05 5.58 -1.12
N SER A 57 4.95 4.59 -1.10
CA SER A 57 6.07 4.49 -2.05
C SER A 57 5.57 4.41 -3.50
N LEU A 58 4.65 3.49 -3.79
CA LEU A 58 4.05 3.29 -5.11
C LEU A 58 3.35 4.56 -5.63
N LEU A 59 2.67 5.30 -4.75
CA LEU A 59 2.03 6.57 -5.12
C LEU A 59 3.07 7.66 -5.47
N LYS A 60 4.19 7.70 -4.75
CA LYS A 60 5.22 8.76 -4.88
C LYS A 60 6.16 8.55 -6.06
N SER A 61 6.79 7.38 -6.19
CA SER A 61 7.85 7.13 -7.18
C SER A 61 7.27 6.77 -8.56
N GLU A 62 6.25 5.92 -8.56
CA GLU A 62 5.88 5.09 -9.71
C GLU A 62 4.69 5.64 -10.49
N LEU A 63 3.81 6.41 -9.84
CA LEU A 63 2.66 7.06 -10.48
C LEU A 63 2.91 8.52 -10.88
N ARG A 64 3.75 9.26 -10.15
CA ARG A 64 4.07 10.66 -10.46
C ARG A 64 5.30 10.84 -11.35
N GLY A 65 6.37 10.06 -11.17
CA GLY A 65 7.66 10.27 -11.86
C GLY A 65 7.88 9.39 -13.09
N MET A 66 7.71 8.07 -12.95
CA MET A 66 8.07 7.10 -14.00
C MET A 66 7.28 7.23 -15.31
N LYS A 67 6.01 7.66 -15.25
CA LYS A 67 5.20 7.87 -16.45
C LYS A 67 5.79 8.97 -17.35
N GLY A 68 6.45 9.97 -16.76
CA GLY A 68 7.13 11.04 -17.49
C GLY A 68 8.44 10.57 -18.14
N GLU A 69 9.28 9.83 -17.40
CA GLU A 69 10.56 9.34 -17.92
C GLU A 69 10.38 8.31 -19.04
N MET A 70 9.44 7.37 -18.92
CA MET A 70 9.20 6.36 -19.96
C MET A 70 8.51 6.92 -21.19
N LYS A 71 7.71 7.98 -21.04
CA LYS A 71 7.04 8.62 -22.18
C LYS A 71 8.01 9.49 -22.98
N ARG A 72 9.09 9.98 -22.36
CA ARG A 72 10.03 10.92 -22.99
C ARG A 72 10.70 10.38 -24.27
N PRO A 73 11.22 9.14 -24.34
CA PRO A 73 11.76 8.58 -25.59
C PRO A 73 10.72 8.46 -26.71
N PHE A 74 9.49 8.05 -26.36
CA PHE A 74 8.36 7.99 -27.29
C PHE A 74 7.98 9.37 -27.81
N ASP A 75 7.80 10.36 -26.93
CA ASP A 75 7.47 11.74 -27.31
C ASP A 75 8.58 12.36 -28.18
N LYS A 76 9.84 12.03 -27.90
CA LYS A 76 10.98 12.47 -28.72
C LYS A 76 10.90 11.84 -30.12
N ALA A 77 10.75 10.52 -30.21
CA ALA A 77 10.66 9.83 -31.50
C ALA A 77 9.46 10.29 -32.34
N ALA A 78 8.32 10.59 -31.70
CA ALA A 78 7.16 11.19 -32.35
C ALA A 78 7.47 12.57 -32.93
N LYS A 79 8.10 13.45 -32.14
CA LYS A 79 8.52 14.78 -32.59
C LYS A 79 9.54 14.73 -33.72
N ASP A 80 10.50 13.81 -33.65
CA ASP A 80 11.53 13.64 -34.68
C ASP A 80 10.89 13.15 -35.99
N TYR A 81 9.93 12.22 -35.92
CA TYR A 81 9.12 11.78 -37.07
C TYR A 81 8.31 12.93 -37.70
N ASP A 82 7.57 13.69 -36.89
CA ASP A 82 6.78 14.83 -37.37
C ASP A 82 7.66 15.91 -38.02
N SER A 83 8.80 16.21 -37.39
CA SER A 83 9.76 17.20 -37.90
C SER A 83 10.34 16.76 -39.25
N LYS A 84 10.69 15.48 -39.39
CA LYS A 84 11.17 14.90 -40.65
C LYS A 84 10.11 14.95 -41.74
N PHE A 85 8.87 14.58 -41.40
CA PHE A 85 7.73 14.65 -42.31
C PHE A 85 7.52 16.07 -42.84
N MET A 86 7.44 17.07 -41.94
CA MET A 86 7.26 18.47 -42.33
C MET A 86 8.40 18.99 -43.21
N LYS A 87 9.65 18.55 -42.96
CA LYS A 87 10.80 18.93 -43.77
C LYS A 87 10.68 18.38 -45.20
N ILE A 88 10.41 17.07 -45.34
CA ILE A 88 10.25 16.43 -46.64
C ILE A 88 9.07 17.05 -47.40
N GLU A 89 7.96 17.33 -46.72
CA GLU A 89 6.78 17.95 -47.34
C GLU A 89 7.11 19.32 -47.96
N LYS A 90 7.86 20.16 -47.22
CA LYS A 90 8.32 21.47 -47.72
C LYS A 90 9.27 21.32 -48.91
N GLU A 91 10.23 20.41 -48.84
CA GLU A 91 11.20 20.16 -49.92
C GLU A 91 10.51 19.68 -51.20
N LYS A 92 9.54 18.75 -51.11
CA LYS A 92 8.79 18.26 -52.28
C LYS A 92 7.87 19.32 -52.88
N LYS A 93 7.25 20.18 -52.06
CA LYS A 93 6.45 21.33 -52.53
C LYS A 93 7.34 22.38 -53.23
N ALA A 94 8.53 22.65 -52.71
CA ALA A 94 9.50 23.55 -53.34
C ALA A 94 9.99 23.02 -54.69
N LEU A 95 10.40 21.75 -54.76
CA LEU A 95 10.81 21.10 -56.02
C LEU A 95 9.72 21.15 -57.10
N ALA A 96 8.46 20.91 -56.73
CA ALA A 96 7.35 21.01 -57.67
C ALA A 96 7.16 22.44 -58.18
N LYS A 97 7.27 23.43 -57.30
CA LYS A 97 7.17 24.85 -57.66
C LYS A 97 8.29 25.27 -58.62
N ASP A 98 9.52 24.83 -58.37
CA ASP A 98 10.68 25.12 -59.23
C ASP A 98 10.53 24.46 -60.62
N ALA A 99 9.84 23.32 -60.69
CA ALA A 99 9.45 22.65 -61.94
C ALA A 99 8.23 23.30 -62.64
N GLY A 100 7.73 24.43 -62.16
CA GLY A 100 6.56 25.14 -62.71
C GLY A 100 5.21 24.47 -62.40
N MET A 101 5.18 23.50 -61.48
CA MET A 101 3.99 22.75 -61.09
C MET A 101 3.45 23.23 -59.74
N MET A 102 2.14 23.40 -59.63
CA MET A 102 1.49 23.68 -58.33
C MET A 102 1.13 22.37 -57.66
N ARG A 103 1.77 22.07 -56.52
CA ARG A 103 1.57 20.82 -55.77
C ARG A 103 0.89 21.08 -54.43
N THR A 104 -0.31 20.51 -54.24
CA THR A 104 -1.12 20.66 -53.03
C THR A 104 -0.78 19.61 -51.95
N GLU A 105 -0.48 18.37 -52.35
CA GLU A 105 -0.21 17.27 -51.40
C GLU A 105 0.97 16.39 -51.81
N VAL A 106 1.63 15.79 -50.81
CA VAL A 106 2.70 14.80 -50.97
C VAL A 106 2.16 13.46 -50.50
N THR A 107 2.20 12.44 -51.38
CA THR A 107 1.61 11.14 -51.03
C THR A 107 2.56 10.36 -50.12
N PRO A 108 2.02 9.51 -49.21
CA PRO A 108 2.85 8.68 -48.34
C PRO A 108 3.82 7.75 -49.08
N ALA A 109 3.48 7.34 -50.31
CA ALA A 109 4.33 6.47 -51.13
C ALA A 109 5.60 7.18 -51.62
N GLU A 110 5.52 8.47 -51.96
CA GLU A 110 6.63 9.24 -52.53
C GLU A 110 7.69 9.66 -51.51
N ILE A 111 7.38 9.52 -50.22
CA ILE A 111 8.26 9.89 -49.11
C ILE A 111 8.59 8.68 -48.23
N ALA A 112 8.15 7.50 -48.66
CA ALA A 112 8.21 6.28 -47.87
C ALA A 112 9.65 5.97 -47.47
N GLU A 113 10.59 6.05 -48.42
CA GLU A 113 12.01 5.80 -48.18
C GLU A 113 12.66 6.87 -47.28
N GLU A 114 12.38 8.15 -47.54
CA GLU A 114 12.98 9.26 -46.81
C GLU A 114 12.56 9.34 -45.34
N ILE A 115 11.38 8.79 -45.00
CA ILE A 115 10.83 8.79 -43.64
C ILE A 115 10.95 7.43 -42.94
N GLU A 116 11.36 6.38 -43.65
CA GLU A 116 11.34 5.00 -43.14
C GLU A 116 12.15 4.85 -41.85
N LYS A 117 13.29 5.53 -41.75
CA LYS A 117 14.15 5.47 -40.56
C LYS A 117 13.42 6.02 -39.33
N GLU A 118 12.89 7.24 -39.40
CA GLU A 118 12.15 7.86 -38.31
C GLU A 118 10.85 7.10 -37.99
N ARG A 119 10.19 6.54 -39.01
CA ARG A 119 9.00 5.68 -38.85
C ARG A 119 9.31 4.45 -38.01
N ARG A 120 10.39 3.73 -38.34
CA ARG A 120 10.84 2.54 -37.58
C ARG A 120 11.18 2.89 -36.14
N VAL A 121 11.91 3.98 -35.92
CA VAL A 121 12.28 4.43 -34.56
C VAL A 121 11.05 4.79 -33.76
N PHE A 122 10.10 5.54 -34.34
CA PHE A 122 8.85 5.88 -33.67
C PHE A 122 8.02 4.64 -33.30
N GLN A 123 7.84 3.71 -34.24
CA GLN A 123 7.11 2.47 -33.99
C GLN A 123 7.78 1.61 -32.92
N LEU A 124 9.11 1.49 -32.94
CA LEU A 124 9.86 0.76 -31.92
C LEU A 124 9.65 1.38 -30.54
N GLN A 125 9.81 2.70 -30.41
CA GLN A 125 9.63 3.40 -29.13
C GLN A 125 8.18 3.36 -28.64
N MET A 126 7.21 3.32 -29.54
CA MET A 126 5.80 3.10 -29.21
C MET A 126 5.56 1.69 -28.65
N CYS A 127 6.10 0.65 -29.30
CA CYS A 127 5.98 -0.72 -28.81
C CYS A 127 6.66 -0.88 -27.45
N GLU A 128 7.87 -0.35 -27.27
CA GLU A 128 8.57 -0.36 -25.97
C GLU A 128 7.75 0.34 -24.88
N TYR A 129 7.14 1.49 -25.19
CA TYR A 129 6.28 2.22 -24.26
C TYR A 129 5.05 1.39 -23.87
N LEU A 130 4.36 0.79 -24.84
CA LEU A 130 3.15 -0.01 -24.60
C LEU A 130 3.45 -1.29 -23.80
N ILE A 131 4.55 -1.98 -24.10
CA ILE A 131 5.00 -3.17 -23.36
C ILE A 131 5.30 -2.79 -21.91
N LYS A 132 6.14 -1.76 -21.70
CA LYS A 132 6.47 -1.28 -20.35
C LYS A 132 5.24 -0.83 -19.58
N PHE A 133 4.31 -0.13 -20.24
CA PHE A 133 3.05 0.29 -19.62
C PHE A 133 2.23 -0.92 -19.14
N ASN A 134 2.13 -1.97 -19.96
CA ASN A 134 1.39 -3.19 -19.62
C ASN A 134 2.08 -4.01 -18.51
N GLU A 135 3.40 -4.15 -18.57
CA GLU A 135 4.18 -4.80 -17.51
C GLU A 135 4.00 -4.10 -16.17
N ILE A 136 4.07 -2.77 -16.16
CA ILE A 136 3.88 -1.97 -14.97
C ILE A 136 2.48 -2.15 -14.42
N LYS A 137 1.45 -2.09 -15.26
CA LYS A 137 0.06 -2.32 -14.83
C LYS A 137 -0.10 -3.71 -14.19
N THR A 138 0.50 -4.74 -14.79
CA THR A 138 0.41 -6.12 -14.33
C THR A 138 1.19 -6.35 -13.04
N LYS A 139 2.48 -5.96 -13.00
CA LYS A 139 3.36 -6.08 -11.83
C LYS A 139 2.79 -5.33 -10.63
N LYS A 140 2.25 -4.12 -10.83
CA LYS A 140 1.59 -3.33 -9.76
C LYS A 140 0.34 -4.02 -9.22
N GLY A 141 -0.48 -4.62 -10.10
CA GLY A 141 -1.63 -5.39 -9.67
C GLY A 141 -1.22 -6.57 -8.78
N ILE A 142 -0.19 -7.31 -9.19
CA ILE A 142 0.34 -8.45 -8.44
C ILE A 142 0.93 -8.01 -7.10
N GLU A 143 1.77 -6.97 -7.09
CA GLU A 143 2.40 -6.43 -5.87
C GLU A 143 1.36 -5.94 -4.84
N LEU A 144 0.35 -5.19 -5.28
CA LEU A 144 -0.75 -4.76 -4.41
C LEU A 144 -1.52 -5.96 -3.83
N LEU A 145 -1.81 -6.97 -4.65
CA LEU A 145 -2.48 -8.18 -4.17
C LEU A 145 -1.61 -8.95 -3.18
N GLN A 146 -0.29 -8.99 -3.38
CA GLN A 146 0.64 -9.63 -2.46
C GLN A 146 0.67 -8.92 -1.10
N HIS A 147 0.70 -7.59 -1.07
CA HIS A 147 0.57 -6.82 0.18
C HIS A 147 -0.75 -7.08 0.90
N LEU A 148 -1.85 -7.24 0.15
CA LEU A 148 -3.14 -7.62 0.74
C LEU A 148 -3.12 -9.04 1.33
N VAL A 149 -2.50 -10.01 0.65
CA VAL A 149 -2.32 -11.37 1.17
C VAL A 149 -1.53 -11.34 2.49
N GLU A 150 -0.40 -10.63 2.52
CA GLU A 150 0.42 -10.46 3.73
C GLU A 150 -0.36 -9.76 4.86
N TYR A 151 -1.15 -8.74 4.55
CA TYR A 151 -2.04 -8.07 5.50
C TYR A 151 -3.04 -9.06 6.13
N TYR A 152 -3.66 -9.92 5.32
CA TYR A 152 -4.59 -10.93 5.83
C TYR A 152 -3.89 -11.99 6.68
N HIS A 153 -2.65 -12.36 6.36
CA HIS A 153 -1.85 -13.22 7.24
C HIS A 153 -1.56 -12.55 8.60
N ALA A 154 -1.20 -11.27 8.61
CA ALA A 154 -0.98 -10.51 9.84
C ALA A 154 -2.25 -10.39 10.70
N GLN A 155 -3.41 -10.13 10.07
CA GLN A 155 -4.71 -10.12 10.74
C GLN A 155 -5.06 -11.49 11.34
N ASN A 156 -4.90 -12.57 10.56
CA ASN A 156 -5.16 -13.93 11.03
C ASN A 156 -4.32 -14.28 12.26
N ASN A 157 -3.04 -13.92 12.27
CA ASN A 157 -2.16 -14.16 13.42
C ASN A 157 -2.61 -13.35 14.63
N TYR A 158 -2.92 -12.07 14.45
CA TYR A 158 -3.44 -11.20 15.52
C TYR A 158 -4.70 -11.78 16.17
N PHE A 159 -5.69 -12.20 15.37
CA PHE A 159 -6.93 -12.78 15.90
C PHE A 159 -6.71 -14.13 16.57
N LYS A 160 -5.88 -15.02 15.98
CA LYS A 160 -5.58 -16.32 16.58
C LYS A 160 -4.92 -16.18 17.94
N ASP A 161 -3.89 -15.35 18.04
CA ASP A 161 -3.17 -15.13 19.30
C ASP A 161 -4.05 -14.40 20.32
N GLY A 162 -4.83 -13.40 19.88
CA GLY A 162 -5.78 -12.69 20.74
C GLY A 162 -6.86 -13.61 21.31
N LEU A 163 -7.43 -14.48 20.48
CA LEU A 163 -8.43 -15.46 20.92
C LEU A 163 -7.83 -16.47 21.90
N LYS A 164 -6.59 -16.93 21.68
CA LYS A 164 -5.88 -17.80 22.61
C LYS A 164 -5.65 -17.12 23.97
N THR A 165 -5.22 -15.86 23.98
CA THR A 165 -5.04 -15.07 25.21
C THR A 165 -6.35 -14.90 25.98
N ILE A 166 -7.44 -14.53 25.28
CA ILE A 166 -8.75 -14.35 25.92
C ILE A 166 -9.30 -15.69 26.44
N ALA A 167 -9.18 -16.77 25.68
CA ALA A 167 -9.64 -18.09 26.10
C ALA A 167 -8.91 -18.56 27.36
N HIS A 168 -7.59 -18.36 27.44
CA HIS A 168 -6.81 -18.69 28.63
C HIS A 168 -7.25 -17.85 29.85
N PHE A 169 -7.54 -16.57 29.65
CA PHE A 169 -8.03 -15.70 30.71
C PHE A 169 -9.49 -15.99 31.12
N GLY A 170 -10.29 -16.59 30.23
CA GLY A 170 -11.69 -16.95 30.46
C GLY A 170 -11.88 -17.83 31.68
N THR A 171 -11.04 -18.85 31.88
CA THR A 171 -11.09 -19.71 33.08
C THR A 171 -10.93 -18.91 34.37
N TYR A 172 -10.05 -17.91 34.37
CA TYR A 172 -9.87 -17.04 35.54
C TYR A 172 -11.09 -16.13 35.79
N ILE A 173 -11.78 -15.68 34.73
CA ILE A 173 -13.00 -14.86 34.88
C ILE A 173 -14.11 -15.63 35.57
N GLU A 174 -14.31 -16.90 35.22
CA GLU A 174 -15.32 -17.76 35.85
C GLU A 174 -15.05 -17.92 37.35
N GLU A 175 -13.82 -18.23 37.73
CA GLU A 175 -13.40 -18.33 39.13
C GLU A 175 -13.55 -17.00 39.89
N LEU A 176 -13.15 -15.89 39.26
CA LEU A 176 -13.22 -14.57 39.87
C LEU A 176 -14.68 -14.16 40.10
N SER A 177 -15.59 -14.49 39.20
CA SER A 177 -17.02 -14.17 39.33
C SER A 177 -17.61 -14.76 40.61
N VAL A 178 -17.31 -16.04 40.90
CA VAL A 178 -17.76 -16.71 42.13
C VAL A 178 -17.11 -16.07 43.37
N LYS A 179 -15.80 -15.80 43.33
CA LYS A 179 -15.10 -15.15 44.45
C LYS A 179 -15.68 -13.78 44.79
N LEU A 180 -15.99 -12.96 43.78
CA LEU A 180 -16.60 -11.65 43.99
C LEU A 180 -17.99 -11.74 44.61
N GLN A 181 -18.80 -12.74 44.25
CA GLN A 181 -20.08 -12.97 44.90
C GLN A 181 -19.91 -13.28 46.39
N THR A 182 -18.93 -14.12 46.75
CA THR A 182 -18.62 -14.44 48.15
C THR A 182 -18.13 -13.22 48.93
N ILE A 183 -17.23 -12.42 48.35
CA ILE A 183 -16.73 -11.19 48.99
C ILE A 183 -17.87 -10.21 49.23
N ARG A 184 -18.74 -10.01 48.23
CA ARG A 184 -19.90 -9.11 48.38
C ARG A 184 -20.84 -9.58 49.48
N HIS A 185 -21.12 -10.88 49.54
CA HIS A 185 -22.02 -11.41 50.57
C HIS A 185 -21.47 -11.19 51.99
N LYS A 186 -20.16 -11.36 52.19
CA LYS A 186 -19.51 -11.07 53.47
C LYS A 186 -19.56 -9.58 53.84
N GLN A 187 -19.38 -8.69 52.86
CA GLN A 187 -19.48 -7.24 53.08
C GLN A 187 -20.92 -6.79 53.40
N ASP A 188 -21.94 -7.52 52.92
CA ASP A 188 -23.34 -7.24 53.26
C ASP A 188 -23.74 -7.75 54.66
N GLU A 189 -22.94 -8.66 55.25
CA GLU A 189 -23.15 -9.25 56.59
C GLU A 189 -22.38 -8.52 57.72
N GLU A 190 -21.41 -7.66 57.37
CA GLU A 190 -20.66 -6.77 58.28
C GLU A 190 -21.30 -5.38 58.42
#